data_AF-A0A7X3NTU8-F1
#
_entry.id   AF-A0A7X3NTU8-F1
#
_cell.length_a   1.000
_cell.length_b   1.000
_cell.length_c   1.000
_cell.angle_alpha   90.00
_cell.angle_beta   90.00
_cell.angle_gamma   90.00
#
_symmetry.space_group_name_H-M   'P 1'
#
loop_
_entity.id
_entity.type
_entity.pdbx_description
1 polymer ?
#
loop_
_entity_poly.entity_id
_entity_poly.type
_entity_poly.pdbx_seq_one_letter_code
_entity_poly.pdbx_strand_id
1 'polypeptide(L)'
;MDKEAIKSALAAILTGDLLEKSKELLDTIGYRSERTLQLSGTVHDFLEEFPPLNPNTKTEQEFRKHAESVKLVFQFTSDEITDDIQQRLFESEAFDKGNIKSFLFCAVELKDNTYSRTKYAEFTREINKRLFAPTVILFRAGDRLTVAFADRRPDQTNEDRDVLGQVTLIKDIRLNNPQRAHLDILSELSLAECVKWIDEKQKPKNFDGLLSAWLAKLDTEELNKQFYRKLFAWYEWAIETATFPTDENRTLEPAEHVIRLITRLLFIWFIKENGLVADTLFNKAHIQDLLAEGDFDSGDAYYRTVLQNLFFATLNTEIDKRKFSTVGYATN
;
A
#
# COMPACT_ATOMS: atom_id res chain seq x y z
N MET A 1 12.81 4.98 -7.29
CA MET A 1 12.44 6.09 -6.40
C MET A 1 12.96 5.84 -4.99
N ASP A 2 13.28 6.90 -4.24
CA ASP A 2 13.82 6.82 -2.88
C ASP A 2 12.72 6.60 -1.83
N LYS A 3 12.74 5.43 -1.17
CA LYS A 3 11.77 5.07 -0.12
C LYS A 3 12.02 5.83 1.19
N GLU A 4 13.24 6.29 1.44
CA GLU A 4 13.54 7.09 2.63
C GLU A 4 12.95 8.51 2.51
N ALA A 5 12.87 9.06 1.29
CA ALA A 5 12.16 10.31 1.02
C ALA A 5 10.65 10.18 1.33
N ILE A 6 10.01 9.10 0.85
CA ILE A 6 8.59 8.82 1.17
C ILE A 6 8.37 8.70 2.68
N LYS A 7 9.24 7.95 3.36
CA LYS A 7 9.18 7.78 4.82
C LYS A 7 9.30 9.12 5.56
N SER A 8 10.21 9.98 5.11
CA SER A 8 10.38 11.32 5.68
C SER A 8 9.17 12.22 5.45
N ALA A 9 8.58 12.18 4.25
CA ALA A 9 7.35 12.92 3.93
C ALA A 9 6.15 12.44 4.75
N LEU A 10 6.01 11.11 4.96
CA LEU A 10 4.99 10.54 5.83
C LEU A 10 5.15 11.03 7.29
N ALA A 11 6.36 11.00 7.83
CA ALA A 11 6.60 11.46 9.20
C ALA A 11 6.23 12.95 9.38
N ALA A 12 6.47 13.79 8.37
CA ALA A 12 6.14 15.22 8.41
C ALA A 12 4.62 15.50 8.50
N ILE A 13 3.76 14.59 8.02
CA ILE A 13 2.29 14.71 8.11
C ILE A 13 1.81 14.70 9.57
N LEU A 14 2.54 14.06 10.49
CA LEU A 14 2.09 13.89 11.86
C LEU A 14 1.91 15.24 12.60
N THR A 15 2.77 16.21 12.32
CA THR A 15 2.81 17.50 13.05
C THR A 15 2.50 18.71 12.18
N GLY A 16 2.28 18.52 10.87
CA GLY A 16 2.01 19.61 9.93
C GLY A 16 0.54 19.80 9.57
N ASP A 17 0.25 20.88 8.83
CA ASP A 17 -1.05 21.05 8.16
C ASP A 17 -1.24 19.96 7.11
N LEU A 18 -2.38 19.27 7.17
CA LEU A 18 -2.61 18.10 6.34
C LEU A 18 -2.60 18.43 4.84
N LEU A 19 -3.07 19.60 4.42
CA LEU A 19 -3.09 19.98 3.01
C LEU A 19 -1.66 20.20 2.49
N GLU A 20 -0.86 21.00 3.19
CA GLU A 20 0.53 21.25 2.81
C GLU A 20 1.35 19.95 2.79
N LYS A 21 1.23 19.13 3.84
CA LYS A 21 1.98 17.88 3.93
C LYS A 21 1.50 16.81 2.95
N SER A 22 0.24 16.83 2.56
CA SER A 22 -0.25 16.00 1.45
C SER A 22 0.37 16.43 0.12
N LYS A 23 0.53 17.75 -0.14
CA LYS A 23 1.24 18.23 -1.34
C LYS A 23 2.70 17.77 -1.35
N GLU A 24 3.41 17.90 -0.23
CA GLU A 24 4.81 17.45 -0.11
C GLU A 24 4.96 15.94 -0.34
N LEU A 25 4.05 15.12 0.23
CA LEU A 25 4.04 13.68 0.00
C LEU A 25 3.79 13.33 -1.48
N LEU A 26 2.81 13.99 -2.11
CA LEU A 26 2.47 13.78 -3.51
C LEU A 26 3.61 14.22 -4.44
N ASP A 27 4.25 15.36 -4.17
CA ASP A 27 5.42 15.85 -4.91
C ASP A 27 6.59 14.87 -4.79
N THR A 28 6.81 14.29 -3.60
CA THR A 28 7.83 13.25 -3.38
C THR A 28 7.65 12.03 -4.29
N ILE A 29 6.41 11.67 -4.61
CA ILE A 29 6.10 10.57 -5.54
C ILE A 29 5.81 11.06 -6.98
N GLY A 30 6.08 12.32 -7.27
CA GLY A 30 6.05 12.91 -8.61
C GLY A 30 4.73 13.54 -9.05
N TYR A 31 3.76 13.71 -8.16
CA TYR A 31 2.50 14.39 -8.46
C TYR A 31 2.52 15.82 -7.95
N ARG A 32 2.56 16.79 -8.87
CA ARG A 32 2.48 18.22 -8.58
C ARG A 32 1.60 18.90 -9.60
N SER A 33 0.68 19.74 -9.13
CA SER A 33 -0.09 20.65 -9.99
C SER A 33 -0.42 21.95 -9.26
N GLU A 34 -0.49 23.03 -10.01
CA GLU A 34 -0.90 24.35 -9.53
C GLU A 34 -2.44 24.54 -9.61
N ARG A 35 -3.16 23.60 -10.24
CA ARG A 35 -4.63 23.61 -10.39
C ARG A 35 -5.31 23.33 -9.06
N THR A 36 -5.62 24.39 -8.33
CA THR A 36 -6.21 24.31 -6.99
C THR A 36 -7.53 25.07 -6.89
N LEU A 37 -8.38 24.68 -5.95
CA LEU A 37 -9.60 25.40 -5.58
C LEU A 37 -9.50 25.82 -4.12
N GLN A 38 -9.60 27.12 -3.87
CA GLN A 38 -9.56 27.66 -2.52
C GLN A 38 -10.88 27.39 -1.81
N LEU A 39 -10.83 26.60 -0.74
CA LEU A 39 -11.95 26.32 0.16
C LEU A 39 -11.51 26.63 1.59
N SER A 40 -12.45 26.95 2.47
CA SER A 40 -12.16 27.16 3.91
C SER A 40 -11.61 25.90 4.60
N GLY A 41 -11.83 24.73 3.99
CA GLY A 41 -11.48 23.42 4.53
C GLY A 41 -12.56 22.80 5.41
N THR A 42 -13.67 23.51 5.68
CA THR A 42 -14.77 22.91 6.45
C THR A 42 -15.51 21.86 5.62
N VAL A 43 -16.04 20.84 6.30
CA VAL A 43 -16.87 19.81 5.66
C VAL A 43 -18.15 20.43 5.06
N HIS A 44 -18.69 21.47 5.69
CA HIS A 44 -19.89 22.15 5.22
C HIS A 44 -19.66 22.82 3.86
N ASP A 45 -18.61 23.65 3.77
CA ASP A 45 -18.27 24.39 2.55
C ASP A 45 -17.95 23.44 1.39
N PHE A 46 -17.22 22.34 1.66
CA PHE A 46 -16.98 21.31 0.65
C PHE A 46 -18.29 20.71 0.10
N LEU A 47 -19.26 20.43 0.97
CA LEU A 47 -20.53 19.82 0.57
C LEU A 47 -21.48 20.80 -0.13
N GLU A 48 -21.39 22.10 0.17
CA GLU A 48 -22.10 23.15 -0.58
C GLU A 48 -21.47 23.39 -1.96
N GLU A 49 -20.14 23.40 -2.03
CA GLU A 49 -19.40 23.61 -3.28
C GLU A 49 -19.57 22.45 -4.28
N PHE A 50 -19.73 21.22 -3.76
CA PHE A 50 -19.92 19.98 -4.51
C PHE A 50 -21.22 19.27 -4.09
N PRO A 51 -22.38 19.78 -4.51
CA PRO A 51 -23.66 19.18 -4.15
C PRO A 51 -23.81 17.79 -4.83
N PRO A 52 -24.44 16.82 -4.15
CA PRO A 52 -24.71 15.51 -4.73
C PRO A 52 -25.98 15.56 -5.57
N LEU A 53 -26.17 14.58 -6.47
CA LEU A 53 -27.46 14.35 -7.11
C LEU A 53 -28.58 14.05 -6.08
N ASN A 54 -28.24 13.28 -5.04
CA ASN A 54 -29.15 12.90 -3.95
C ASN A 54 -28.59 13.40 -2.60
N PRO A 55 -29.08 14.54 -2.08
CA PRO A 55 -28.61 15.10 -0.80
C PRO A 55 -29.23 14.40 0.42
N ASN A 56 -28.69 14.70 1.61
CA ASN A 56 -29.22 14.27 2.91
C ASN A 56 -29.28 12.75 3.12
N THR A 57 -28.38 12.00 2.49
CA THR A 57 -28.28 10.55 2.70
C THR A 57 -27.70 10.23 4.08
N LYS A 58 -27.98 9.02 4.59
CA LYS A 58 -27.35 8.52 5.83
C LYS A 58 -25.82 8.58 5.77
N THR A 59 -25.23 8.26 4.62
CA THR A 59 -23.78 8.31 4.41
C THR A 59 -23.24 9.74 4.50
N GLU A 60 -23.99 10.74 4.04
CA GLU A 60 -23.60 12.15 4.19
C GLU A 60 -23.62 12.58 5.66
N GLN A 61 -24.66 12.20 6.41
CA GLN A 61 -24.76 12.49 7.84
C GLN A 61 -23.60 11.84 8.63
N GLU A 62 -23.29 10.58 8.31
CA GLU A 62 -22.15 9.87 8.91
C GLU A 62 -20.82 10.54 8.55
N PHE A 63 -20.64 10.98 7.30
CA PHE A 63 -19.42 11.69 6.91
C PHE A 63 -19.29 13.04 7.63
N ARG A 64 -20.36 13.85 7.71
CA ARG A 64 -20.37 15.11 8.49
C ARG A 64 -20.05 14.88 9.96
N LYS A 65 -20.50 13.76 10.52
CA LYS A 65 -20.25 13.39 11.91
C LYS A 65 -18.78 13.10 12.16
N HIS A 66 -18.09 12.40 11.25
CA HIS A 66 -16.74 11.88 11.47
C HIS A 66 -15.61 12.68 10.79
N ALA A 67 -15.88 13.41 9.71
CA ALA A 67 -14.90 14.27 9.09
C ALA A 67 -14.77 15.59 9.87
N GLU A 68 -13.53 15.98 10.15
CA GLU A 68 -13.19 17.27 10.75
C GLU A 68 -12.98 18.32 9.66
N SER A 69 -12.26 17.97 8.60
CA SER A 69 -12.02 18.86 7.45
C SER A 69 -11.89 18.10 6.15
N VAL A 70 -12.18 18.78 5.04
CA VAL A 70 -11.96 18.28 3.67
C VAL A 70 -11.32 19.39 2.87
N LYS A 71 -10.11 19.12 2.36
CA LYS A 71 -9.35 20.07 1.56
C LYS A 71 -9.03 19.43 0.21
N LEU A 72 -9.30 20.14 -0.87
CA LEU A 72 -8.84 19.75 -2.18
C LEU A 72 -7.34 20.10 -2.28
N VAL A 73 -6.51 19.11 -2.64
CA VAL A 73 -5.06 19.27 -2.75
C VAL A 73 -4.69 19.94 -4.06
N PHE A 74 -5.07 19.29 -5.18
CA PHE A 74 -5.02 19.84 -6.54
C PHE A 74 -5.77 18.90 -7.51
N GLN A 75 -6.01 19.39 -8.71
CA GLN A 75 -6.39 18.62 -9.89
C GLN A 75 -5.15 18.32 -10.73
N PHE A 76 -5.05 17.14 -11.30
CA PHE A 76 -3.89 16.68 -12.07
C PHE A 76 -4.36 16.16 -13.44
N THR A 77 -3.90 16.76 -14.53
CA THR A 77 -4.38 16.48 -15.90
C THR A 77 -3.28 15.81 -16.74
N SER A 78 -3.49 15.76 -18.06
CA SER A 78 -2.50 15.20 -18.98
C SER A 78 -1.26 16.08 -19.12
N ASP A 79 -1.37 17.38 -18.80
CA ASP A 79 -0.27 18.34 -18.90
C ASP A 79 0.92 18.00 -18.00
N GLU A 80 0.63 17.50 -16.80
CA GLU A 80 1.65 17.08 -15.85
C GLU A 80 2.25 15.70 -16.17
N ILE A 81 1.68 14.97 -17.14
CA ILE A 81 2.12 13.62 -17.55
C ILE A 81 2.95 13.67 -18.82
N THR A 82 2.53 14.51 -19.78
CA THR A 82 3.13 14.55 -21.13
C THR A 82 4.45 15.29 -21.13
N ASP A 83 5.41 14.78 -21.92
CA ASP A 83 6.66 15.50 -22.25
C ASP A 83 6.44 16.51 -23.39
N ASP A 84 5.28 16.48 -24.05
CA ASP A 84 4.97 17.32 -25.21
C ASP A 84 4.53 18.73 -24.78
N ILE A 85 5.45 19.68 -24.93
CA ILE A 85 5.24 21.10 -24.62
C ILE A 85 4.08 21.70 -25.44
N GLN A 86 3.78 21.18 -26.64
CA GLN A 86 2.70 21.71 -27.46
C GLN A 86 1.32 21.35 -26.92
N GLN A 87 1.16 20.19 -26.28
CA GLN A 87 -0.11 19.80 -25.64
C GLN A 87 -0.41 20.66 -24.40
N ARG A 88 0.63 21.04 -23.64
CA ARG A 88 0.49 21.90 -22.44
C ARG A 88 -0.03 23.32 -22.73
N LEU A 89 0.06 23.81 -23.97
CA LEU A 89 -0.29 25.20 -24.32
C LEU A 89 -1.80 25.44 -24.51
N PHE A 90 -2.61 24.39 -24.60
CA PHE A 90 -4.04 24.51 -24.91
C PHE A 90 -4.98 24.24 -23.71
N GLU A 91 -4.46 23.73 -22.59
CA GLU A 91 -5.25 23.44 -21.39
C GLU A 91 -5.19 24.61 -20.38
N SER A 92 -6.30 24.85 -19.68
CA SER A 92 -6.38 25.90 -18.65
C SER A 92 -5.57 25.51 -17.41
N GLU A 93 -4.76 26.41 -16.87
CA GLU A 93 -4.09 26.25 -15.57
C GLU A 93 -5.05 26.38 -14.37
N ALA A 94 -6.33 26.69 -14.61
CA ALA A 94 -7.34 26.80 -13.57
C ALA A 94 -7.93 25.44 -13.19
N PHE A 95 -8.42 25.33 -11.96
CA PHE A 95 -9.21 24.18 -11.54
C PHE A 95 -10.55 24.13 -12.30
N ASP A 96 -10.84 22.99 -12.92
CA ASP A 96 -12.08 22.76 -13.67
C ASP A 96 -12.89 21.61 -13.05
N LYS A 97 -14.03 21.96 -12.45
CA LYS A 97 -14.99 21.01 -11.86
C LYS A 97 -15.55 20.00 -12.87
N GLY A 98 -15.65 20.38 -14.14
CA GLY A 98 -16.22 19.57 -15.22
C GLY A 98 -15.22 18.68 -15.92
N ASN A 99 -13.91 18.84 -15.68
CA ASN A 99 -12.88 18.06 -16.36
C ASN A 99 -12.78 16.64 -15.80
N ILE A 100 -13.51 15.72 -16.43
CA ILE A 100 -13.53 14.29 -16.07
C ILE A 100 -12.22 13.56 -16.37
N LYS A 101 -11.39 14.10 -17.28
CA LYS A 101 -10.09 13.53 -17.67
C LYS A 101 -8.96 14.05 -16.79
N SER A 102 -9.19 13.98 -15.49
CA SER A 102 -8.23 14.43 -14.49
C SER A 102 -8.27 13.53 -13.25
N PHE A 103 -7.19 13.54 -12.48
CA PHE A 103 -7.20 13.06 -11.12
C PHE A 103 -7.48 14.21 -10.16
N LEU A 104 -8.33 13.96 -9.18
CA LEU A 104 -8.49 14.85 -8.03
C LEU A 104 -7.79 14.25 -6.83
N PHE A 105 -7.03 15.07 -6.12
CA PHE A 105 -6.44 14.70 -4.84
C PHE A 105 -7.14 15.46 -3.73
N CYS A 106 -7.63 14.74 -2.73
CA CYS A 106 -8.28 15.31 -1.55
C CYS A 106 -7.54 14.88 -0.28
N ALA A 107 -7.44 15.77 0.68
CA ALA A 107 -6.96 15.49 2.02
C ALA A 107 -8.10 15.66 3.02
N VAL A 108 -8.32 14.65 3.86
CA VAL A 108 -9.45 14.60 4.79
C VAL A 108 -8.93 14.30 6.19
N GLU A 109 -9.22 15.20 7.12
CA GLU A 109 -9.00 14.96 8.54
C GLU A 109 -10.21 14.26 9.14
N LEU A 110 -10.00 13.18 9.87
CA LEU A 110 -11.04 12.46 10.59
C LEU A 110 -10.91 12.70 12.10
N LYS A 111 -12.05 12.79 12.78
CA LYS A 111 -12.12 13.13 14.22
C LYS A 111 -11.60 12.04 15.14
N ASP A 112 -11.79 10.77 14.77
CA ASP A 112 -11.35 9.63 15.55
C ASP A 112 -10.01 9.09 15.02
N ASN A 113 -9.27 8.37 15.86
CA ASN A 113 -7.93 7.88 15.49
C ASN A 113 -7.94 6.61 14.63
N THR A 114 -9.08 5.92 14.52
CA THR A 114 -9.16 4.64 13.79
C THR A 114 -10.52 4.42 13.17
N TYR A 115 -10.55 3.90 11.94
CA TYR A 115 -11.78 3.53 11.24
C TYR A 115 -11.68 2.14 10.61
N SER A 116 -12.83 1.50 10.42
CA SER A 116 -12.91 0.21 9.70
C SER A 116 -12.72 0.42 8.19
N ARG A 117 -12.35 -0.66 7.47
CA ARG A 117 -12.30 -0.64 5.99
C ARG A 117 -13.64 -0.21 5.38
N THR A 118 -14.75 -0.70 5.95
CA THR A 118 -16.10 -0.33 5.52
C THR A 118 -16.34 1.17 5.65
N LYS A 119 -15.93 1.79 6.76
CA LYS A 119 -16.10 3.22 6.98
C LYS A 119 -15.27 4.07 6.02
N TYR A 120 -14.00 3.72 5.81
CA TYR A 120 -13.20 4.39 4.77
C TYR A 120 -13.85 4.28 3.39
N ALA A 121 -14.34 3.08 3.02
CA ALA A 121 -14.99 2.89 1.73
C ALA A 121 -16.34 3.62 1.60
N GLU A 122 -17.09 3.79 2.69
CA GLU A 122 -18.28 4.65 2.74
C GLU A 122 -17.89 6.12 2.49
N PHE A 123 -16.90 6.65 3.21
CA PHE A 123 -16.45 8.03 3.06
C PHE A 123 -15.84 8.31 1.68
N THR A 124 -15.09 7.37 1.11
CA THR A 124 -14.55 7.48 -0.25
C THR A 124 -15.67 7.61 -1.28
N ARG A 125 -16.72 6.80 -1.19
CA ARG A 125 -17.88 6.88 -2.09
C ARG A 125 -18.67 8.17 -1.86
N GLU A 126 -18.79 8.59 -0.60
CA GLU A 126 -19.49 9.80 -0.21
C GLU A 126 -18.87 11.08 -0.79
N ILE A 127 -17.53 11.12 -0.91
CA ILE A 127 -16.80 12.17 -1.61
C ILE A 127 -16.92 11.99 -3.13
N ASN A 128 -16.63 10.79 -3.63
CA ASN A 128 -16.58 10.53 -5.08
C ASN A 128 -17.94 10.74 -5.79
N LYS A 129 -19.08 10.51 -5.13
CA LYS A 129 -20.41 10.72 -5.75
C LYS A 129 -20.69 12.18 -6.13
N ARG A 130 -19.82 13.12 -5.72
CA ARG A 130 -19.95 14.57 -5.88
C ARG A 130 -18.98 15.13 -6.91
N LEU A 131 -17.97 14.33 -7.25
CA LEU A 131 -16.87 14.71 -8.12
C LEU A 131 -16.99 13.90 -9.41
N PHE A 132 -16.72 14.52 -10.56
CA PHE A 132 -16.84 13.85 -11.85
C PHE A 132 -15.56 13.12 -12.27
N ALA A 133 -14.43 13.46 -11.66
CA ALA A 133 -13.12 12.86 -11.92
C ALA A 133 -12.75 11.79 -10.86
N PRO A 134 -11.97 10.75 -11.22
CA PRO A 134 -11.38 9.82 -10.25
C PRO A 134 -10.64 10.58 -9.14
N THR A 135 -10.99 10.25 -7.89
CA THR A 135 -10.46 10.98 -6.73
C THR A 135 -9.63 10.06 -5.84
N VAL A 136 -8.37 10.44 -5.65
CA VAL A 136 -7.47 9.88 -4.63
C VAL A 136 -7.66 10.67 -3.35
N ILE A 137 -7.95 9.98 -2.25
CA ILE A 137 -8.27 10.62 -0.97
C ILE A 137 -7.25 10.17 0.08
N LEU A 138 -6.58 11.13 0.70
CA LEU A 138 -5.66 10.94 1.81
C LEU A 138 -6.41 11.22 3.12
N PHE A 139 -6.80 10.17 3.83
CA PHE A 139 -7.44 10.29 5.14
C PHE A 139 -6.39 10.26 6.26
N ARG A 140 -6.29 11.31 7.06
CA ARG A 140 -5.55 11.30 8.34
C ARG A 140 -6.52 10.96 9.48
N ALA A 141 -6.14 9.98 10.29
CA ALA A 141 -6.85 9.57 11.50
C ALA A 141 -5.80 9.31 12.59
N GLY A 142 -5.64 10.25 13.52
CA GLY A 142 -4.58 10.20 14.52
C GLY A 142 -3.18 10.12 13.89
N ASP A 143 -2.43 9.07 14.22
CA ASP A 143 -1.06 8.82 13.74
C ASP A 143 -0.99 8.00 12.44
N ARG A 144 -2.13 7.85 11.74
CA ARG A 144 -2.27 7.00 10.56
C ARG A 144 -2.79 7.78 9.36
N LEU A 145 -2.25 7.42 8.19
CA LEU A 145 -2.73 7.84 6.89
C LEU A 145 -3.36 6.64 6.17
N THR A 146 -4.53 6.84 5.56
CA THR A 146 -5.13 5.88 4.64
C THR A 146 -5.29 6.54 3.28
N VAL A 147 -4.68 5.95 2.24
CA VAL A 147 -4.89 6.39 0.85
C VAL A 147 -6.02 5.55 0.26
N ALA A 148 -7.04 6.22 -0.25
CA ALA A 148 -8.20 5.58 -0.85
C ALA A 148 -8.39 6.02 -2.30
N PHE A 149 -8.75 5.07 -3.14
CA PHE A 149 -9.07 5.31 -4.54
C PHE A 149 -10.34 4.53 -4.89
N ALA A 150 -11.27 5.16 -5.60
CA ALA A 150 -12.45 4.49 -6.11
C ALA A 150 -12.33 4.38 -7.63
N ASP A 151 -12.46 3.15 -8.12
CA ASP A 151 -12.62 2.89 -9.55
C ASP A 151 -13.93 3.51 -10.06
N ARG A 152 -13.97 3.84 -11.34
CA ARG A 152 -15.13 4.35 -12.05
C ARG A 152 -15.31 3.55 -13.32
N ARG A 153 -16.54 3.10 -13.56
CA ARG A 153 -16.93 2.45 -14.80
C ARG A 153 -18.06 3.23 -15.45
N PRO A 154 -18.15 3.25 -16.79
CA PRO A 154 -19.30 3.82 -17.48
C PRO A 154 -20.59 3.17 -16.98
N ASP A 155 -21.62 3.98 -16.78
CA ASP A 155 -22.97 3.50 -16.46
C ASP A 155 -23.54 2.76 -17.68
N GLN A 156 -24.10 1.57 -17.44
CA GLN A 156 -24.63 0.71 -18.51
C GLN A 156 -25.93 1.24 -19.13
N THR A 157 -26.56 2.23 -18.50
CA THR A 157 -27.85 2.80 -18.86
C THR A 157 -27.79 4.28 -19.21
N ASN A 158 -26.71 4.98 -18.86
CA ASN A 158 -26.53 6.40 -19.15
C ASN A 158 -25.09 6.68 -19.57
N GLU A 159 -24.86 6.86 -20.87
CA GLU A 159 -23.51 7.09 -21.43
C GLU A 159 -22.82 8.35 -20.90
N ASP A 160 -23.57 9.30 -20.32
CA ASP A 160 -23.04 10.55 -19.74
C ASP A 160 -22.69 10.40 -18.25
N ARG A 161 -22.72 9.19 -17.68
CA ARG A 161 -22.48 8.95 -16.25
C ARG A 161 -21.51 7.80 -16.01
N ASP A 162 -20.72 7.95 -14.96
CA ASP A 162 -19.92 6.86 -14.38
C ASP A 162 -20.57 6.33 -13.10
N VAL A 163 -20.54 5.01 -12.93
CA VAL A 163 -20.86 4.32 -11.69
C VAL A 163 -19.57 4.08 -10.90
N LEU A 164 -19.61 4.37 -9.59
CA LEU A 164 -18.51 4.06 -8.69
C LEU A 164 -18.34 2.54 -8.55
N GLY A 165 -17.13 2.08 -8.83
CA GLY A 165 -16.72 0.69 -8.72
C GLY A 165 -16.21 0.31 -7.33
N GLN A 166 -15.22 -0.59 -7.31
CA GLN A 166 -14.56 -1.02 -6.09
C GLN A 166 -13.72 0.11 -5.49
N VAL A 167 -13.69 0.18 -4.15
CA VAL A 167 -12.78 1.06 -3.43
C VAL A 167 -11.54 0.27 -3.02
N THR A 168 -10.37 0.74 -3.43
CA THR A 168 -9.08 0.23 -2.98
C THR A 168 -8.52 1.13 -1.89
N LEU A 169 -7.96 0.51 -0.84
CA LEU A 169 -7.42 1.20 0.33
C LEU A 169 -6.00 0.73 0.60
N ILE A 170 -5.05 1.67 0.68
CA ILE A 170 -3.79 1.48 1.38
C ILE A 170 -4.03 1.97 2.81
N LYS A 171 -4.55 1.05 3.63
CA LYS A 171 -5.10 1.37 4.95
C LYS A 171 -4.03 1.45 6.03
N ASP A 172 -4.18 2.43 6.92
CA ASP A 172 -3.45 2.53 8.19
C ASP A 172 -1.92 2.56 8.03
N ILE A 173 -1.44 3.37 7.10
CA ILE A 173 -0.02 3.70 6.99
C ILE A 173 0.37 4.48 8.25
N ARG A 174 1.17 3.84 9.12
CA ARG A 174 1.76 4.49 10.31
C ARG A 174 2.69 5.61 9.86
N LEU A 175 2.44 6.84 10.29
CA LEU A 175 3.19 8.02 9.84
C LEU A 175 4.66 8.00 10.27
N ASN A 176 4.94 7.62 11.53
CA ASN A 176 6.30 7.59 12.06
C ASN A 176 7.10 6.34 11.72
N ASN A 177 6.42 5.22 11.50
CA ASN A 177 7.06 3.94 11.25
C ASN A 177 6.24 3.12 10.24
N PRO A 178 6.20 3.56 8.97
CA PRO A 178 5.44 2.87 7.94
C PRO A 178 6.02 1.48 7.69
N GLN A 179 5.14 0.50 7.51
CA GLN A 179 5.55 -0.85 7.11
C GLN A 179 6.19 -0.80 5.72
N ARG A 180 7.18 -1.69 5.49
CA ARG A 180 7.86 -1.80 4.20
C ARG A 180 6.89 -1.97 3.04
N ALA A 181 5.85 -2.80 3.20
CA ALA A 181 4.84 -3.02 2.16
C ALA A 181 4.12 -1.73 1.76
N HIS A 182 3.85 -0.82 2.70
CA HIS A 182 3.24 0.48 2.37
C HIS A 182 4.20 1.37 1.58
N LEU A 183 5.49 1.40 1.96
CA LEU A 183 6.51 2.12 1.20
C LEU A 183 6.70 1.53 -0.20
N ASP A 184 6.62 0.21 -0.34
CA ASP A 184 6.71 -0.47 -1.63
C ASP A 184 5.52 -0.08 -2.53
N ILE A 185 4.28 -0.12 -2.02
CA ILE A 185 3.08 0.28 -2.79
C ILE A 185 3.13 1.76 -3.19
N LEU A 186 3.42 2.67 -2.24
CA LEU A 186 3.57 4.09 -2.56
C LEU A 186 4.71 4.31 -3.56
N SER A 187 5.77 3.48 -3.48
CA SER A 187 6.87 3.55 -4.42
C SER A 187 6.44 3.18 -5.84
N GLU A 188 5.71 2.08 -5.96
CA GLU A 188 5.18 1.59 -7.23
C GLU A 188 4.16 2.56 -7.84
N LEU A 189 3.41 3.29 -7.01
CA LEU A 189 2.43 4.30 -7.45
C LEU A 189 3.03 5.65 -7.85
N SER A 190 4.34 5.84 -7.76
CA SER A 190 4.93 7.09 -8.25
C SER A 190 4.68 7.33 -9.72
N LEU A 191 4.65 8.61 -10.11
CA LEU A 191 4.46 9.00 -11.50
C LEU A 191 5.53 8.36 -12.39
N ALA A 192 6.79 8.31 -11.97
CA ALA A 192 7.87 7.69 -12.73
C ALA A 192 7.63 6.19 -12.99
N GLU A 193 7.22 5.42 -11.98
CA GLU A 193 6.92 4.00 -12.13
C GLU A 193 5.60 3.76 -12.91
N CYS A 194 4.67 4.71 -12.88
CA CYS A 194 3.47 4.67 -13.70
C CYS A 194 3.78 4.97 -15.17
N VAL A 195 4.59 5.99 -15.47
CA VAL A 195 5.04 6.32 -16.83
C VAL A 195 5.83 5.16 -17.44
N LYS A 196 6.71 4.51 -16.66
CA LYS A 196 7.40 3.31 -17.10
C LYS A 196 6.42 2.19 -17.47
N TRP A 197 5.40 1.95 -16.65
CA TRP A 197 4.37 0.96 -16.96
C TRP A 197 3.57 1.33 -18.22
N ILE A 198 3.24 2.62 -18.40
CA ILE A 198 2.57 3.16 -19.59
C ILE A 198 3.38 2.84 -20.84
N ASP A 199 4.70 3.10 -20.81
CA ASP A 199 5.61 2.82 -21.91
C ASP A 199 5.70 1.31 -22.22
N GLU A 200 5.89 0.48 -21.19
CA GLU A 200 5.95 -0.98 -21.31
C GLU A 200 4.67 -1.59 -21.89
N LYS A 201 3.51 -1.00 -21.57
CA LYS A 201 2.20 -1.45 -22.07
C LYS A 201 1.73 -0.70 -23.32
N GLN A 202 2.58 0.16 -23.89
CA GLN A 202 2.27 0.95 -25.08
C GLN A 202 0.95 1.74 -24.95
N LYS A 203 0.71 2.29 -23.75
CA LYS A 203 -0.44 3.15 -23.45
C LYS A 203 -0.11 4.61 -23.75
N PRO A 204 -1.10 5.48 -24.02
CA PRO A 204 -0.86 6.91 -24.20
C PRO A 204 -0.37 7.57 -22.90
N LYS A 205 0.60 8.49 -22.99
CA LYS A 205 1.09 9.31 -21.86
C LYS A 205 0.13 10.45 -21.53
N ASN A 206 -1.07 10.09 -21.12
CA ASN A 206 -2.14 11.02 -20.76
C ASN A 206 -2.90 10.47 -19.54
N PHE A 207 -4.00 11.15 -19.17
CA PHE A 207 -4.89 10.71 -18.09
C PHE A 207 -5.30 9.24 -18.19
N ASP A 208 -5.75 8.77 -19.36
CA ASP A 208 -6.24 7.40 -19.55
C ASP A 208 -5.14 6.35 -19.30
N GLY A 209 -3.91 6.65 -19.72
CA GLY A 209 -2.74 5.81 -19.45
C GLY A 209 -2.39 5.76 -17.97
N LEU A 210 -2.40 6.90 -17.29
CA LEU A 210 -2.12 6.97 -15.85
C LEU A 210 -3.19 6.28 -15.02
N LEU A 211 -4.47 6.47 -15.36
CA LEU A 211 -5.59 5.75 -14.75
C LEU A 211 -5.43 4.24 -14.90
N SER A 212 -5.07 3.78 -16.11
CA SER A 212 -4.79 2.36 -16.36
C SER A 212 -3.63 1.84 -15.50
N ALA A 213 -2.56 2.62 -15.33
CA ALA A 213 -1.42 2.25 -14.50
C ALA A 213 -1.80 2.14 -13.01
N TRP A 214 -2.57 3.10 -12.49
CA TRP A 214 -3.10 3.07 -11.13
C TRP A 214 -3.98 1.85 -10.88
N LEU A 215 -4.95 1.59 -11.77
CA LEU A 215 -5.84 0.42 -11.67
C LEU A 215 -5.04 -0.89 -11.67
N ALA A 216 -4.05 -1.02 -12.56
CA ALA A 216 -3.23 -2.23 -12.65
C ALA A 216 -2.34 -2.45 -11.40
N LYS A 217 -1.76 -1.38 -10.83
CA LYS A 217 -0.91 -1.46 -9.64
C LYS A 217 -1.71 -1.67 -8.34
N LEU A 218 -2.96 -1.20 -8.32
CA LEU A 218 -3.87 -1.37 -7.19
C LEU A 218 -4.72 -2.65 -7.27
N ASP A 219 -4.61 -3.41 -8.36
CA ASP A 219 -5.30 -4.70 -8.50
C ASP A 219 -4.69 -5.75 -7.58
N THR A 220 -5.37 -5.96 -6.44
CA THR A 220 -4.98 -6.95 -5.44
C THR A 220 -5.03 -8.39 -5.96
N GLU A 221 -5.86 -8.69 -6.96
CA GLU A 221 -5.88 -10.03 -7.54
C GLU A 221 -4.61 -10.29 -8.34
N GLU A 222 -4.18 -9.32 -9.15
CA GLU A 222 -2.97 -9.44 -9.95
C GLU A 222 -1.72 -9.45 -9.06
N LEU A 223 -1.66 -8.62 -8.02
CA LEU A 223 -0.61 -8.68 -6.99
C LEU A 223 -0.53 -10.08 -6.35
N ASN A 224 -1.67 -10.66 -5.96
CA ASN A 224 -1.74 -12.01 -5.41
C ASN A 224 -1.27 -13.05 -6.44
N LYS A 225 -1.73 -12.99 -7.69
CA LYS A 225 -1.33 -13.91 -8.76
C LYS A 225 0.19 -13.85 -8.99
N GLN A 226 0.77 -12.65 -9.05
CA GLN A 226 2.21 -12.49 -9.23
C GLN A 226 3.01 -12.99 -8.04
N PHE A 227 2.54 -12.76 -6.81
CA PHE A 227 3.14 -13.32 -5.60
C PHE A 227 3.19 -14.84 -5.67
N TYR A 228 2.06 -15.50 -5.94
CA TYR A 228 2.00 -16.96 -6.03
C TYR A 228 2.82 -17.52 -7.21
N ARG A 229 2.88 -16.82 -8.35
CA ARG A 229 3.76 -17.20 -9.46
C ARG A 229 5.24 -17.15 -9.07
N LYS A 230 5.69 -16.07 -8.42
CA LYS A 230 7.07 -15.95 -7.92
C LYS A 230 7.39 -17.01 -6.87
N LEU A 231 6.45 -17.26 -5.95
CA LEU A 231 6.58 -18.28 -4.92
C LEU A 231 6.69 -19.69 -5.54
N PHE A 232 5.89 -19.97 -6.57
CA PHE A 232 5.91 -21.25 -7.28
C PHE A 232 7.22 -21.44 -8.05
N ALA A 233 7.70 -20.42 -8.78
CA ALA A 233 9.00 -20.49 -9.44
C ALA A 233 10.15 -20.71 -8.44
N TRP A 234 10.09 -20.08 -7.27
CA TRP A 234 11.06 -20.33 -6.19
C TRP A 234 10.95 -21.76 -5.65
N TYR A 235 9.74 -22.30 -5.51
CA TYR A 235 9.50 -23.68 -5.11
C TYR A 235 10.09 -24.68 -6.10
N GLU A 236 9.88 -24.49 -7.40
CA GLU A 236 10.47 -25.34 -8.45
C GLU A 236 12.00 -25.34 -8.38
N TRP A 237 12.61 -24.16 -8.34
CA TRP A 237 14.06 -24.01 -8.18
C TRP A 237 14.58 -24.67 -6.89
N ALA A 238 13.86 -24.52 -5.78
CA ALA A 238 14.26 -25.07 -4.49
C ALA A 238 14.19 -26.60 -4.47
N ILE A 239 13.23 -27.24 -5.15
CA ILE A 239 13.20 -28.71 -5.27
C ILE A 239 14.43 -29.22 -6.02
N GLU A 240 14.82 -28.55 -7.11
CA GLU A 240 15.94 -28.97 -7.94
C GLU A 240 17.30 -28.77 -7.24
N THR A 241 17.39 -27.75 -6.38
CA THR A 241 18.67 -27.32 -5.80
C THR A 241 18.86 -27.80 -4.36
N ALA A 242 17.80 -27.95 -3.58
CA ALA A 242 17.91 -28.24 -2.16
C ALA A 242 18.38 -29.68 -1.92
N THR A 243 19.40 -29.80 -1.09
CA THR A 243 19.83 -31.08 -0.53
C THR A 243 19.29 -31.18 0.88
N PHE A 244 18.69 -32.31 1.19
CA PHE A 244 18.11 -32.57 2.50
C PHE A 244 18.86 -33.72 3.17
N PRO A 245 19.19 -33.66 4.47
CA PRO A 245 19.96 -34.71 5.16
C PRO A 245 19.30 -36.07 4.96
N THR A 246 19.99 -37.03 4.33
CA THR A 246 19.50 -38.39 4.12
C THR A 246 19.61 -39.16 5.43
N ASP A 247 18.48 -39.41 6.09
CA ASP A 247 18.41 -40.27 7.26
C ASP A 247 17.56 -41.51 6.94
N GLU A 248 17.89 -42.66 7.52
CA GLU A 248 17.32 -43.99 7.17
C GLU A 248 15.81 -44.10 7.44
N ASN A 249 15.24 -43.15 8.19
CA ASN A 249 13.82 -43.10 8.56
C ASN A 249 12.98 -42.15 7.70
N ARG A 250 13.50 -41.64 6.57
CA ARG A 250 12.80 -40.59 5.81
C ARG A 250 11.62 -41.14 4.99
N THR A 251 10.42 -40.63 5.28
CA THR A 251 9.17 -40.99 4.56
C THR A 251 8.62 -39.88 3.66
N LEU A 252 9.31 -38.73 3.55
CA LEU A 252 8.78 -37.54 2.86
C LEU A 252 9.60 -37.20 1.62
N GLU A 253 8.90 -36.89 0.55
CA GLU A 253 9.49 -36.44 -0.72
C GLU A 253 10.13 -35.04 -0.57
N PRO A 254 11.19 -34.71 -1.34
CA PRO A 254 11.81 -33.37 -1.34
C PRO A 254 10.80 -32.23 -1.54
N ALA A 255 9.82 -32.43 -2.42
CA ALA A 255 8.71 -31.50 -2.64
C ALA A 255 7.95 -31.16 -1.35
N GLU A 256 7.62 -32.17 -0.53
CA GLU A 256 6.93 -31.97 0.74
C GLU A 256 7.80 -31.24 1.76
N HIS A 257 9.11 -31.49 1.76
CA HIS A 257 10.05 -30.75 2.60
C HIS A 257 10.11 -29.26 2.23
N VAL A 258 10.20 -28.94 0.94
CA VAL A 258 10.19 -27.54 0.46
C VAL A 258 8.86 -26.86 0.80
N ILE A 259 7.72 -27.52 0.59
CA ILE A 259 6.40 -26.97 0.98
C ILE A 259 6.34 -26.65 2.47
N ARG A 260 6.78 -27.58 3.33
CA ARG A 260 6.82 -27.38 4.78
C ARG A 260 7.76 -26.24 5.18
N LEU A 261 8.86 -26.05 4.48
CA LEU A 261 9.78 -24.93 4.72
C LEU A 261 9.15 -23.59 4.30
N ILE A 262 8.60 -23.51 3.09
CA ILE A 262 7.93 -22.30 2.57
C ILE A 262 6.82 -21.84 3.50
N THR A 263 5.90 -22.74 3.83
CA THR A 263 4.73 -22.43 4.67
C THR A 263 5.16 -21.91 6.04
N ARG A 264 6.19 -22.51 6.62
CA ARG A 264 6.81 -22.08 7.87
C ARG A 264 7.51 -20.72 7.77
N LEU A 265 8.23 -20.45 6.68
CA LEU A 265 8.86 -19.16 6.42
C LEU A 265 7.80 -18.06 6.25
N LEU A 266 6.74 -18.32 5.49
CA LEU A 266 5.61 -17.41 5.33
C LEU A 266 4.92 -17.13 6.67
N PHE A 267 4.75 -18.15 7.51
CA PHE A 267 4.18 -17.99 8.84
C PHE A 267 5.06 -17.14 9.75
N ILE A 268 6.37 -17.40 9.80
CA ILE A 268 7.32 -16.59 10.57
C ILE A 268 7.32 -15.13 10.08
N TRP A 269 7.34 -14.93 8.77
CA TRP A 269 7.27 -13.60 8.19
C TRP A 269 5.97 -12.88 8.60
N PHE A 270 4.83 -13.58 8.55
CA PHE A 270 3.54 -13.03 8.98
C PHE A 270 3.53 -12.63 10.46
N ILE A 271 3.98 -13.48 11.37
CA ILE A 271 4.00 -13.14 12.82
C ILE A 271 4.99 -12.02 13.13
N LYS A 272 6.10 -11.92 12.39
CA LYS A 272 7.05 -10.80 12.47
C LYS A 272 6.38 -9.49 12.07
N GLU A 273 5.72 -9.43 10.91
CA GLU A 273 5.07 -8.19 10.44
C GLU A 273 3.90 -7.73 11.33
N ASN A 274 3.32 -8.66 12.10
CA ASN A 274 2.34 -8.36 13.14
C ASN A 274 2.97 -7.95 14.50
N GLY A 275 4.30 -7.94 14.62
CA GLY A 275 5.00 -7.57 15.85
C GLY A 275 4.88 -8.61 16.97
N LEU A 276 4.59 -9.87 16.65
CA LEU A 276 4.43 -10.95 17.64
C LEU A 276 5.78 -11.62 18.00
N VAL A 277 6.84 -11.30 17.26
CA VAL A 277 8.19 -11.82 17.45
C VAL A 277 9.16 -10.64 17.38
N ALA A 278 10.21 -10.65 18.21
CA ALA A 278 11.17 -9.55 18.26
C ALA A 278 11.94 -9.41 16.93
N ASP A 279 12.00 -8.19 16.40
CA ASP A 279 12.72 -7.87 15.15
C ASP A 279 14.22 -8.19 15.23
N THR A 280 14.79 -8.18 16.45
CA THR A 280 16.20 -8.52 16.69
C THR A 280 16.55 -9.94 16.25
N LEU A 281 15.59 -10.87 16.26
CA LEU A 281 15.79 -12.25 15.78
C LEU A 281 16.00 -12.34 14.25
N PHE A 282 15.74 -11.25 13.53
CA PHE A 282 15.91 -11.15 12.07
C PHE A 282 17.05 -10.20 11.69
N ASN A 283 17.81 -9.69 12.67
CA ASN A 283 18.94 -8.81 12.46
C ASN A 283 20.24 -9.62 12.43
N LYS A 284 20.94 -9.59 11.29
CA LYS A 284 22.19 -10.34 11.07
C LYS A 284 23.22 -10.09 12.17
N ALA A 285 23.40 -8.84 12.61
CA ALA A 285 24.39 -8.50 13.64
C ALA A 285 24.04 -9.09 15.01
N HIS A 286 22.75 -9.20 15.36
CA HIS A 286 22.34 -9.77 16.64
C HIS A 286 22.37 -11.31 16.63
N ILE A 287 22.10 -11.91 15.48
CA ILE A 287 22.18 -13.36 15.30
C ILE A 287 23.64 -13.84 15.39
N GLN A 288 24.61 -12.97 15.10
CA GLN A 288 26.03 -13.28 15.27
C GLN A 288 26.37 -13.66 16.71
N ASP A 289 25.78 -12.98 17.69
CA ASP A 289 26.01 -13.29 19.10
C ASP A 289 25.41 -14.65 19.52
N LEU A 290 24.53 -15.23 18.71
CA LEU A 290 23.84 -16.50 18.98
C LEU A 290 24.50 -17.71 18.29
N LEU A 291 25.48 -17.50 17.41
CA LEU A 291 26.15 -18.54 16.63
C LEU A 291 27.51 -18.89 17.23
N ALA A 292 27.93 -20.15 17.10
CA ALA A 292 29.28 -20.57 17.48
C ALA A 292 30.32 -20.03 16.48
N GLU A 293 31.56 -19.82 16.93
CA GLU A 293 32.67 -19.39 16.07
C GLU A 293 32.84 -20.36 14.88
N GLY A 294 32.84 -19.83 13.65
CA GLY A 294 32.99 -20.61 12.41
C GLY A 294 31.69 -21.11 11.77
N ASP A 295 30.53 -20.96 12.42
CA ASP A 295 29.25 -21.43 11.89
C ASP A 295 28.66 -20.47 10.83
N PHE A 296 29.20 -19.26 10.72
CA PHE A 296 28.71 -18.17 9.88
C PHE A 296 28.73 -18.45 8.38
N ASP A 297 29.73 -19.22 7.94
CA ASP A 297 29.91 -19.54 6.53
C ASP A 297 29.09 -20.76 6.10
N SER A 298 28.39 -21.41 7.06
CA SER A 298 27.43 -22.45 6.74
C SER A 298 26.13 -21.81 6.24
N GLY A 299 25.71 -22.18 5.02
CA GLY A 299 24.51 -21.64 4.38
C GLY A 299 23.20 -21.91 5.13
N ASP A 300 23.22 -22.75 6.18
CA ASP A 300 22.09 -23.16 7.02
C ASP A 300 22.11 -22.58 8.45
N ALA A 301 23.14 -21.80 8.83
CA ALA A 301 23.30 -21.25 10.19
C ALA A 301 22.05 -20.53 10.71
N TYR A 302 21.47 -19.66 9.89
CA TYR A 302 20.26 -18.93 10.25
C TYR A 302 19.06 -19.86 10.47
N TYR A 303 18.95 -20.91 9.66
CA TYR A 303 17.88 -21.89 9.79
C TYR A 303 18.00 -22.66 11.10
N ARG A 304 19.19 -23.18 11.44
CA ARG A 304 19.38 -23.95 12.68
C ARG A 304 19.21 -23.11 13.94
N THR A 305 19.74 -21.89 13.93
CA THR A 305 19.82 -21.08 15.15
C THR A 305 18.54 -20.30 15.41
N VAL A 306 17.91 -19.76 14.37
CA VAL A 306 16.71 -18.93 14.52
C VAL A 306 15.46 -19.68 14.13
N LEU A 307 15.41 -20.20 12.90
CA LEU A 307 14.16 -20.75 12.36
C LEU A 307 13.74 -22.05 13.06
N GLN A 308 14.64 -22.99 13.33
CA GLN A 308 14.32 -24.21 14.07
C GLN A 308 13.86 -23.90 15.49
N ASN A 309 14.51 -22.95 16.17
CA ASN A 309 14.08 -22.48 17.50
C ASN A 309 12.66 -21.91 17.47
N LEU A 310 12.37 -21.08 16.46
CA LEU A 310 11.02 -20.56 16.28
C LEU A 310 10.03 -21.68 15.97
N PHE A 311 10.36 -22.61 15.07
CA PHE A 311 9.44 -23.69 14.68
C PHE A 311 9.11 -24.65 15.82
N PHE A 312 10.13 -25.16 16.51
CA PHE A 312 9.96 -26.30 17.40
C PHE A 312 9.94 -25.89 18.87
N ALA A 313 10.88 -25.05 19.29
CA ALA A 313 11.04 -24.64 20.69
C ALA A 313 10.01 -23.59 21.15
N THR A 314 9.48 -22.83 20.18
CA THR A 314 8.61 -21.69 20.46
C THR A 314 7.20 -21.93 19.94
N LEU A 315 7.00 -22.00 18.62
CA LEU A 315 5.67 -21.95 18.01
C LEU A 315 4.91 -23.26 18.13
N ASN A 316 5.62 -24.40 18.22
CA ASN A 316 5.04 -25.72 18.44
C ASN A 316 5.01 -26.16 19.92
N THR A 317 5.20 -25.23 20.86
CA THR A 317 5.25 -25.49 22.30
C THR A 317 4.20 -24.65 23.04
N GLU A 318 3.60 -25.22 24.10
CA GLU A 318 2.67 -24.53 25.00
C GLU A 318 3.31 -23.23 25.54
N ILE A 319 2.50 -22.19 25.72
CA ILE A 319 2.97 -20.81 25.96
C ILE A 319 3.93 -20.72 27.16
N ASP A 320 3.61 -21.41 28.25
CA ASP A 320 4.39 -21.47 29.50
C ASP A 320 5.72 -22.21 29.36
N LYS A 321 5.87 -23.02 28.32
CA LYS A 321 7.05 -23.86 28.05
C LYS A 321 7.91 -23.34 26.91
N ARG A 322 7.52 -22.24 26.24
CA ARG A 322 8.27 -21.66 25.11
C ARG A 322 9.63 -21.17 25.56
N LYS A 323 10.67 -21.52 24.81
CA LYS A 323 12.05 -21.12 25.07
C LYS A 323 12.77 -20.86 23.76
N PHE A 324 13.70 -19.92 23.76
CA PHE A 324 14.68 -19.80 22.67
C PHE A 324 15.96 -20.50 23.12
N SER A 325 16.30 -21.63 22.49
CA SER A 325 17.48 -22.42 22.84
C SER A 325 18.75 -21.73 22.35
N THR A 326 19.77 -21.62 23.21
CA THR A 326 21.12 -21.19 22.84
C THR A 326 22.01 -22.35 22.40
N VAL A 327 21.50 -23.59 22.46
CA VAL A 327 22.18 -24.80 21.99
C VAL A 327 21.52 -25.25 20.69
N GLY A 328 22.32 -25.41 19.62
CA GLY A 328 21.82 -25.87 18.33
C GLY A 328 21.14 -27.23 18.44
N TYR A 329 20.02 -27.41 17.74
CA TYR A 329 19.38 -28.71 17.67
C TYR A 329 20.28 -29.63 16.84
N ALA A 330 20.75 -30.71 17.45
CA ALA A 330 21.31 -31.82 16.69
C ALA A 330 20.18 -32.33 15.76
N THR A 331 20.33 -32.08 14.47
CA THR A 331 19.53 -32.79 13.47
C THR A 331 19.95 -34.25 13.58
N ASN A 332 19.06 -35.09 14.13
CA ASN A 332 19.11 -36.52 13.89
C ASN A 332 18.92 -36.76 12.40
#